data_AF-A0A9D5D4V2-F1
#
_entry.id   AF-A0A9D5D4V2-F1
#
_cell.length_a   1.000
_cell.length_b   1.000
_cell.length_c   1.000
_cell.angle_alpha   90.00
_cell.angle_beta   90.00
_cell.angle_gamma   90.00
#
_symmetry.space_group_name_H-M   'P 1'
#
loop_
_entity.id
_entity.type
_entity.pdbx_description
1 polymer ?
#
loop_
_entity_poly.entity_id
_entity_poly.type
_entity_poly.pdbx_seq_one_letter_code
_entity_poly.pdbx_strand_id
1 'polypeptide(L)'
;MAQRPSVSIPNLRSSPSKSSRGNPNSPDSSDSKVSKPFDRKPSIKSSSFSATEKRAVRVSEMQQQLNQLQEELKKMKEERSRVVKELTEAKKMVSSQNNTKEDLKLYKDRIEFLELEVQKAKESERKMLESMISQTKLLEQTKISLEEAKLEIRSLKETMNRAESLVNGGSHVETNGSSDLIQAKEEIMVLRNELKLAMGAEEKSKKAMDDLAIALKEVTTEANQVKERLLIAESELDNVRVEAQRSKNQLKSMEENYQAALEESERLKFDLDEAITAWNAKEDGFIDCMKVSEGEMSKARLENDKLIDSQRIVREENAKLRDILKQAVNEASVVKETLEIVRNENSHLKDMIAEKENALQKIKQDYESLKVSEAAALGSVNELKGFLAATTSTGDSTRISTAFESRSFRQTRAAVNDDKVNKSSTKFLSDRWKGENPKIQNGRRHSIGEPGKFKGPAFDSTESPEYERDRMFASISNISDWKVPSSIVTDDTGTLSLDGYDHLDVANNLDVMEHDSITSDKQKKKKTMFRKFGEMIRRRSFHK
;
A
#
# COMPACT_ATOMS: atom_id res chain seq x y z
N MET A 1 13.72 61.71 -4.54
CA MET A 1 12.78 60.58 -4.72
C MET A 1 13.62 59.37 -5.09
N ALA A 2 13.79 58.29 -4.32
CA ALA A 2 12.88 57.59 -3.40
C ALA A 2 11.73 56.89 -4.17
N GLN A 3 11.47 55.59 -4.07
CA GLN A 3 11.98 54.55 -3.13
C GLN A 3 12.27 53.20 -3.84
N ARG A 4 12.95 52.25 -3.15
CA ARG A 4 13.00 50.82 -3.52
C ARG A 4 11.93 50.03 -2.74
N PRO A 5 11.29 48.99 -3.31
CA PRO A 5 10.62 47.95 -2.54
C PRO A 5 11.64 46.95 -1.93
N SER A 6 11.24 46.22 -0.89
CA SER A 6 12.11 45.45 -0.01
C SER A 6 11.99 43.92 -0.15
N VAL A 7 13.10 43.21 0.06
CA VAL A 7 13.12 41.75 0.29
C VAL A 7 12.80 41.47 1.76
N SER A 8 11.90 40.52 2.01
CA SER A 8 11.49 40.10 3.37
C SER A 8 12.23 38.84 3.81
N ILE A 9 12.95 38.90 4.94
CA ILE A 9 13.56 37.74 5.60
C ILE A 9 12.79 37.47 6.90
N PRO A 10 12.25 36.26 7.14
CA PRO A 10 11.69 35.89 8.45
C PRO A 10 12.83 35.75 9.47
N ASN A 11 12.84 36.60 10.48
CA ASN A 11 13.93 36.62 11.48
C ASN A 11 13.56 35.81 12.73
N LEU A 12 14.52 35.05 13.25
CA LEU A 12 14.35 34.25 14.47
C LEU A 12 14.26 35.15 15.70
N ARG A 13 13.33 34.85 16.63
CA ARG A 13 13.41 35.38 18.00
C ARG A 13 12.92 34.38 19.05
N SER A 14 13.58 34.41 20.19
CA SER A 14 13.50 33.41 21.25
C SER A 14 12.50 33.77 22.36
N SER A 15 12.00 32.75 23.05
CA SER A 15 11.71 32.78 24.49
C SER A 15 11.75 31.35 25.05
N PRO A 16 12.48 31.09 26.17
CA PRO A 16 12.64 29.73 26.71
C PRO A 16 11.80 29.48 27.98
N SER A 17 11.38 28.24 28.21
CA SER A 17 10.88 27.79 29.52
C SER A 17 11.08 26.29 29.76
N LYS A 18 11.74 25.97 30.89
CA LYS A 18 11.55 24.86 31.85
C LYS A 18 10.95 23.52 31.31
N SER A 19 11.49 22.36 31.65
CA SER A 19 12.14 21.98 32.92
C SER A 19 13.36 21.05 32.77
N SER A 20 14.13 20.90 33.84
CA SER A 20 15.41 20.18 33.88
C SER A 20 15.30 18.76 34.45
N ARG A 21 16.09 17.85 33.85
CA ARG A 21 16.85 16.73 34.47
C ARG A 21 16.59 16.41 35.95
N GLY A 22 16.31 15.13 36.22
CA GLY A 22 16.73 14.42 37.43
C GLY A 22 17.62 13.23 37.04
N ASN A 23 18.70 12.97 37.77
CA ASN A 23 19.70 11.91 37.47
C ASN A 23 19.46 10.66 38.35
N PRO A 24 20.02 9.48 38.00
CA PRO A 24 19.83 8.24 38.77
C PRO A 24 20.76 8.15 39.99
N ASN A 25 20.46 7.23 40.91
CA ASN A 25 21.34 6.79 41.99
C ASN A 25 21.12 5.28 42.30
N SER A 26 22.13 4.65 42.90
CA SER A 26 22.19 3.21 43.21
C SER A 26 21.30 2.78 44.38
N PRO A 27 21.05 1.47 44.52
CA PRO A 27 20.85 0.79 45.80
C PRO A 27 22.08 -0.04 46.20
N ASP A 28 22.32 -0.20 47.51
CA ASP A 28 23.31 -1.14 48.07
C ASP A 28 22.85 -1.69 49.45
N SER A 29 23.32 -2.90 49.75
CA SER A 29 23.37 -3.60 51.05
C SER A 29 22.10 -4.14 51.75
N SER A 30 22.20 -5.44 52.07
CA SER A 30 21.87 -6.10 53.36
C SER A 30 20.44 -6.58 53.70
N ASP A 31 20.35 -7.90 53.91
CA ASP A 31 19.71 -8.65 55.03
C ASP A 31 18.28 -8.33 55.52
N SER A 32 17.37 -9.30 55.71
CA SER A 32 17.62 -10.53 56.50
C SER A 32 16.47 -11.58 56.50
N LYS A 33 16.85 -12.83 56.87
CA LYS A 33 16.07 -13.84 57.64
C LYS A 33 14.70 -14.36 57.15
N VAL A 34 14.77 -15.54 56.52
CA VAL A 34 14.09 -16.81 56.89
C VAL A 34 12.85 -16.74 57.82
N SER A 35 11.75 -17.35 57.37
CA SER A 35 10.83 -18.16 58.21
C SER A 35 10.04 -19.17 57.36
N LYS A 36 9.69 -20.31 57.96
CA LYS A 36 8.94 -21.43 57.34
C LYS A 36 8.00 -22.10 58.39
N PRO A 37 7.14 -23.06 58.00
CA PRO A 37 5.69 -22.94 58.13
C PRO A 37 5.11 -23.46 59.46
N PHE A 38 3.81 -23.25 59.67
CA PHE A 38 2.99 -24.00 60.62
C PHE A 38 1.61 -24.35 60.03
N ASP A 39 1.08 -25.52 60.41
CA ASP A 39 -0.15 -26.12 59.86
C ASP A 39 -1.45 -25.61 60.49
N ARG A 40 -2.54 -25.63 59.71
CA ARG A 40 -3.70 -26.54 59.93
C ARG A 40 -4.82 -26.37 58.88
N LYS A 41 -5.50 -27.49 58.58
CA LYS A 41 -6.79 -27.63 57.86
C LYS A 41 -7.86 -28.10 58.90
N PRO A 42 -9.18 -28.29 58.59
CA PRO A 42 -9.92 -28.14 57.32
C PRO A 42 -11.24 -27.31 57.43
N SER A 43 -12.09 -27.39 56.39
CA SER A 43 -13.46 -26.81 56.27
C SER A 43 -13.51 -25.29 56.00
N ILE A 44 -14.45 -24.74 55.22
CA ILE A 44 -15.73 -25.25 54.67
C ILE A 44 -15.74 -25.21 53.13
N LYS A 45 -16.47 -26.13 52.47
CA LYS A 45 -16.74 -26.09 51.01
C LYS A 45 -18.08 -25.39 50.71
N SER A 46 -18.05 -24.27 49.97
CA SER A 46 -19.00 -23.93 48.88
C SER A 46 -18.81 -22.48 48.40
N SER A 47 -18.46 -22.30 47.11
CA SER A 47 -18.53 -21.07 46.25
C SER A 47 -17.30 -20.85 45.36
N SER A 48 -16.10 -21.22 45.83
CA SER A 48 -14.82 -20.71 45.29
C SER A 48 -14.45 -21.10 43.86
N PHE A 49 -14.94 -22.25 43.34
CA PHE A 49 -14.54 -22.77 42.02
C PHE A 49 -14.71 -21.75 40.88
N SER A 50 -15.87 -21.09 40.81
CA SER A 50 -16.16 -20.08 39.79
C SER A 50 -15.30 -18.81 39.89
N ALA A 51 -14.71 -18.54 41.07
CA ALA A 51 -13.82 -17.40 41.29
C ALA A 51 -12.37 -17.74 40.90
N THR A 52 -11.91 -18.97 41.16
CA THR A 52 -10.61 -19.47 40.66
C THR A 52 -10.59 -19.58 39.14
N GLU A 53 -11.68 -20.06 38.53
CA GLU A 53 -11.79 -20.22 37.07
C GLU A 53 -11.82 -18.87 36.35
N LYS A 54 -12.64 -17.92 36.82
CA LYS A 54 -12.62 -16.50 36.36
C LYS A 54 -11.34 -15.74 36.72
N ARG A 55 -10.39 -16.34 37.44
CA ARG A 55 -9.04 -15.81 37.66
C ARG A 55 -8.03 -16.49 36.74
N ALA A 56 -8.15 -17.79 36.51
CA ALA A 56 -7.35 -18.54 35.55
C ALA A 56 -7.55 -18.03 34.12
N VAL A 57 -8.80 -17.84 33.68
CA VAL A 57 -9.12 -17.27 32.34
C VAL A 57 -8.48 -15.90 32.16
N ARG A 58 -8.66 -14.96 33.11
CA ARG A 58 -8.03 -13.63 33.04
C ARG A 58 -6.51 -13.66 33.09
N VAL A 59 -5.90 -14.61 33.81
CA VAL A 59 -4.45 -14.81 33.78
C VAL A 59 -3.99 -15.33 32.42
N SER A 60 -4.74 -16.23 31.77
CA SER A 60 -4.48 -16.69 30.41
C SER A 60 -4.64 -15.57 29.37
N GLU A 61 -5.69 -14.74 29.48
CA GLU A 61 -5.92 -13.57 28.62
C GLU A 61 -4.78 -12.55 28.74
N MET A 62 -4.36 -12.20 29.97
CA MET A 62 -3.22 -11.32 30.21
C MET A 62 -1.89 -11.93 29.72
N GLN A 63 -1.70 -13.26 29.86
CA GLN A 63 -0.52 -13.94 29.33
C GLN A 63 -0.50 -13.91 27.80
N GLN A 64 -1.65 -14.07 27.15
CA GLN A 64 -1.78 -13.98 25.69
C GLN A 64 -1.47 -12.55 25.19
N GLN A 65 -1.98 -11.52 25.88
CA GLN A 65 -1.65 -10.12 25.60
C GLN A 65 -0.16 -9.82 25.80
N LEU A 66 0.47 -10.33 26.87
CA LEU A 66 1.91 -10.19 27.10
C LEU A 66 2.73 -10.86 25.98
N ASN A 67 2.32 -12.04 25.52
CA ASN A 67 2.99 -12.73 24.42
C ASN A 67 2.86 -11.93 23.10
N GLN A 68 1.68 -11.40 22.80
CA GLN A 68 1.45 -10.54 21.63
C GLN A 68 2.33 -9.28 21.66
N LEU A 69 2.35 -8.56 22.79
CA LEU A 69 3.20 -7.37 22.97
C LEU A 69 4.70 -7.70 22.89
N GLN A 70 5.14 -8.89 23.33
CA GLN A 70 6.52 -9.34 23.15
C GLN A 70 6.86 -9.63 21.69
N GLU A 71 5.93 -10.22 20.94
CA GLU A 71 6.11 -10.52 19.51
C GLU A 71 6.08 -9.26 18.64
N GLU A 72 5.18 -8.32 18.92
CA GLU A 72 5.18 -6.98 18.33
C GLU A 72 6.48 -6.22 18.65
N LEU A 73 6.93 -6.23 19.91
CA LEU A 73 8.18 -5.58 20.32
C LEU A 73 9.42 -6.25 19.71
N LYS A 74 9.36 -7.54 19.37
CA LYS A 74 10.38 -8.23 18.56
C LYS A 74 10.33 -7.77 17.11
N LYS A 75 9.15 -7.79 16.47
CA LYS A 75 8.94 -7.31 15.10
C LYS A 75 9.41 -5.87 14.91
N MET A 76 9.02 -4.96 15.81
CA MET A 76 9.46 -3.56 15.81
C MET A 76 10.97 -3.38 15.99
N LYS A 77 11.65 -4.29 16.71
CA LYS A 77 13.13 -4.30 16.80
C LYS A 77 13.78 -4.77 15.49
N GLU A 78 13.23 -5.79 14.85
CA GLU A 78 13.71 -6.27 13.55
C GLU A 78 13.48 -5.24 12.44
N GLU A 79 12.31 -4.60 12.41
CA GLU A 79 11.96 -3.52 11.49
C GLU A 79 12.84 -2.28 11.69
N ARG A 80 13.04 -1.84 12.95
CA ARG A 80 14.02 -0.80 13.27
C ARG A 80 15.44 -1.18 12.84
N SER A 81 15.82 -2.45 12.91
CA SER A 81 17.13 -2.93 12.46
C SER A 81 17.29 -2.86 10.94
N ARG A 82 16.21 -3.11 10.17
CA ARG A 82 16.19 -2.91 8.71
C ARG A 82 16.33 -1.43 8.35
N VAL A 83 15.48 -0.56 8.91
CA VAL A 83 15.52 0.89 8.69
C VAL A 83 16.88 1.50 9.06
N VAL A 84 17.53 1.02 10.13
CA VAL A 84 18.89 1.47 10.49
C VAL A 84 19.93 1.05 9.44
N LYS A 85 19.84 -0.16 8.86
CA LYS A 85 20.73 -0.59 7.76
C LYS A 85 20.52 0.24 6.51
N GLU A 86 19.27 0.38 6.08
CA GLU A 86 18.86 1.20 4.93
C GLU A 86 19.35 2.66 5.09
N LEU A 87 19.24 3.25 6.28
CA LEU A 87 19.79 4.58 6.58
C LEU A 87 21.33 4.62 6.52
N THR A 88 22.04 3.56 6.95
CA THR A 88 23.51 3.51 6.81
C THR A 88 23.95 3.34 5.36
N GLU A 89 23.18 2.64 4.53
CA GLU A 89 23.43 2.46 3.10
C GLU A 89 23.12 3.74 2.32
N ALA A 90 21.97 4.37 2.57
CA ALA A 90 21.63 5.68 2.04
C ALA A 90 22.68 6.75 2.43
N LYS A 91 23.19 6.72 3.67
CA LYS A 91 24.27 7.63 4.09
C LYS A 91 25.57 7.39 3.31
N LYS A 92 25.95 6.14 3.02
CA LYS A 92 27.10 5.82 2.15
C LYS A 92 26.89 6.38 0.74
N MET A 93 25.70 6.21 0.17
CA MET A 93 25.36 6.72 -1.17
C MET A 93 25.42 8.25 -1.25
N VAL A 94 24.94 8.96 -0.21
CA VAL A 94 25.08 10.43 -0.11
C VAL A 94 26.54 10.86 0.03
N SER A 95 27.36 10.11 0.79
CA SER A 95 28.80 10.37 0.88
C SER A 95 29.50 10.19 -0.47
N SER A 96 29.29 9.09 -1.19
CA SER A 96 29.87 8.91 -2.53
C SER A 96 29.37 9.98 -3.52
N GLN A 97 28.10 10.39 -3.44
CA GLN A 97 27.58 11.46 -4.30
C GLN A 97 28.25 12.81 -4.00
N ASN A 98 28.65 13.08 -2.76
CA ASN A 98 29.40 14.30 -2.43
C ASN A 98 30.82 14.25 -2.99
N ASN A 99 31.53 13.11 -2.89
CA ASN A 99 32.84 12.95 -3.53
C ASN A 99 32.75 13.26 -5.05
N THR A 100 31.75 12.72 -5.76
CA THR A 100 31.59 13.02 -7.20
C THR A 100 31.33 14.49 -7.53
N LYS A 101 30.78 15.29 -6.58
CA LYS A 101 30.62 16.74 -6.76
C LYS A 101 31.94 17.49 -6.56
N GLU A 102 32.79 17.01 -5.65
CA GLU A 102 34.14 17.53 -5.45
C GLU A 102 35.02 17.21 -6.66
N ASP A 103 34.96 15.98 -7.19
CA ASP A 103 35.62 15.59 -8.45
C ASP A 103 35.16 16.44 -9.63
N LEU A 104 33.84 16.59 -9.85
CA LEU A 104 33.28 17.43 -10.91
C LEU A 104 33.73 18.89 -10.81
N LYS A 105 33.86 19.42 -9.58
CA LYS A 105 34.41 20.76 -9.37
C LYS A 105 35.90 20.81 -9.73
N LEU A 106 36.68 19.81 -9.33
CA LEU A 106 38.11 19.71 -9.63
C LEU A 106 38.36 19.66 -11.16
N TYR A 107 37.53 18.92 -11.89
CA TYR A 107 37.54 18.92 -13.36
C TYR A 107 37.16 20.29 -13.96
N LYS A 108 36.15 20.97 -13.42
CA LYS A 108 35.74 22.32 -13.86
C LYS A 108 36.85 23.35 -13.64
N ASP A 109 37.41 23.40 -12.44
CA ASP A 109 38.51 24.30 -12.08
C ASP A 109 39.77 24.02 -12.96
N ARG A 110 39.99 22.75 -13.37
CA ARG A 110 41.04 22.36 -14.31
C ARG A 110 40.75 22.76 -15.77
N ILE A 111 39.50 22.73 -16.22
CA ILE A 111 39.10 23.19 -17.55
C ILE A 111 39.32 24.71 -17.65
N GLU A 112 38.84 25.49 -16.68
CA GLU A 112 39.03 26.95 -16.66
C GLU A 112 40.52 27.36 -16.68
N PHE A 113 41.38 26.59 -15.98
CA PHE A 113 42.83 26.78 -16.07
C PHE A 113 43.39 26.54 -17.49
N LEU A 114 42.97 25.46 -18.14
CA LEU A 114 43.44 25.11 -19.49
C LEU A 114 42.91 26.09 -20.54
N GLU A 115 41.70 26.60 -20.40
CA GLU A 115 41.15 27.66 -21.27
C GLU A 115 41.98 28.95 -21.17
N LEU A 116 42.36 29.36 -19.95
CA LEU A 116 43.25 30.52 -19.74
C LEU A 116 44.65 30.30 -20.33
N GLU A 117 45.18 29.08 -20.30
CA GLU A 117 46.48 28.74 -20.89
C GLU A 117 46.42 28.73 -22.43
N VAL A 118 45.37 28.17 -23.02
CA VAL A 118 45.08 28.25 -24.46
C VAL A 118 44.88 29.69 -24.92
N GLN A 119 44.22 30.54 -24.12
CA GLN A 119 44.04 31.95 -24.46
C GLN A 119 45.37 32.73 -24.44
N LYS A 120 46.25 32.45 -23.48
CA LYS A 120 47.63 33.00 -23.46
C LYS A 120 48.44 32.54 -24.66
N ALA A 121 48.33 31.27 -25.06
CA ALA A 121 49.00 30.74 -26.26
C ALA A 121 48.52 31.46 -27.54
N LYS A 122 47.21 31.67 -27.70
CA LYS A 122 46.64 32.48 -28.81
C LYS A 122 47.05 33.96 -28.76
N GLU A 123 47.49 34.47 -27.61
CA GLU A 123 48.03 35.82 -27.48
C GLU A 123 49.54 35.91 -27.80
N SER A 124 50.34 34.90 -27.45
CA SER A 124 51.74 34.83 -27.90
C SER A 124 51.83 34.54 -29.40
N GLU A 125 50.99 33.64 -29.93
CA GLU A 125 50.87 33.37 -31.38
C GLU A 125 50.55 34.64 -32.17
N ARG A 126 49.52 35.41 -31.77
CA ARG A 126 49.19 36.70 -32.42
C ARG A 126 50.34 37.71 -32.36
N LYS A 127 51.07 37.79 -31.24
CA LYS A 127 52.24 38.68 -31.10
C LYS A 127 53.41 38.22 -31.99
N MET A 128 53.63 36.92 -32.13
CA MET A 128 54.63 36.35 -33.03
C MET A 128 54.27 36.62 -34.49
N LEU A 129 53.00 36.44 -34.87
CA LEU A 129 52.50 36.69 -36.22
C LEU A 129 52.61 38.17 -36.61
N GLU A 130 52.27 39.12 -35.72
CA GLU A 130 52.47 40.55 -35.97
C GLU A 130 53.97 40.92 -36.09
N SER A 131 54.84 40.25 -35.31
CA SER A 131 56.30 40.39 -35.45
C SER A 131 56.78 39.88 -36.82
N MET A 132 56.31 38.72 -37.29
CA MET A 132 56.63 38.19 -38.61
C MET A 132 56.11 39.08 -39.75
N ILE A 133 54.90 39.64 -39.62
CA ILE A 133 54.36 40.65 -40.56
C ILE A 133 55.26 41.89 -40.58
N SER A 134 55.72 42.36 -39.42
CA SER A 134 56.60 43.53 -39.31
C SER A 134 57.97 43.28 -39.93
N GLN A 135 58.58 42.11 -39.68
CA GLN A 135 59.81 41.68 -40.33
C GLN A 135 59.66 41.53 -41.85
N THR A 136 58.53 41.00 -42.31
CA THR A 136 58.24 40.85 -43.75
C THR A 136 58.15 42.21 -44.44
N LYS A 137 57.47 43.19 -43.82
CA LYS A 137 57.41 44.58 -44.33
C LYS A 137 58.79 45.24 -44.40
N LEU A 138 59.65 45.02 -43.40
CA LEU A 138 61.04 45.52 -43.41
C LEU A 138 61.90 44.85 -44.49
N LEU A 139 61.71 43.54 -44.72
CA LEU A 139 62.37 42.80 -45.80
C LEU A 139 61.92 43.31 -47.17
N GLU A 140 60.63 43.59 -47.35
CA GLU A 140 60.09 44.17 -48.57
C GLU A 140 60.64 45.59 -48.84
N GLN A 141 60.67 46.46 -47.82
CA GLN A 141 61.28 47.79 -47.92
C GLN A 141 62.78 47.74 -48.28
N THR A 142 63.56 46.90 -47.59
CA THR A 142 65.00 46.76 -47.89
C THR A 142 65.26 46.12 -49.26
N LYS A 143 64.38 45.24 -49.73
CA LYS A 143 64.40 44.71 -51.10
C LYS A 143 64.13 45.78 -52.16
N ILE A 144 63.20 46.71 -51.90
CA ILE A 144 62.92 47.85 -52.79
C ILE A 144 64.17 48.72 -52.90
N SER A 145 64.73 49.20 -51.77
CA SER A 145 65.92 50.06 -51.79
C SER A 145 67.18 49.38 -52.33
N LEU A 146 67.29 48.05 -52.21
CA LEU A 146 68.34 47.29 -52.88
C LEU A 146 68.17 47.28 -54.42
N GLU A 147 66.95 47.21 -54.94
CA GLU A 147 66.71 47.25 -56.38
C GLU A 147 66.84 48.68 -56.96
N GLU A 148 66.44 49.71 -56.18
CA GLU A 148 66.73 51.12 -56.46
C GLU A 148 68.26 51.36 -56.58
N ALA A 149 69.03 50.90 -55.59
CA ALA A 149 70.51 51.00 -55.64
C ALA A 149 71.12 50.24 -56.82
N LYS A 150 70.58 49.08 -57.21
CA LYS A 150 71.02 48.38 -58.43
C LYS A 150 70.66 49.14 -59.71
N LEU A 151 69.54 49.87 -59.75
CA LEU A 151 69.17 50.72 -60.88
C LEU A 151 70.11 51.93 -60.98
N GLU A 152 70.45 52.55 -59.86
CA GLU A 152 71.45 53.61 -59.79
C GLU A 152 72.85 53.13 -60.23
N ILE A 153 73.32 51.97 -59.74
CA ILE A 153 74.58 51.37 -60.18
C ILE A 153 74.58 51.04 -61.68
N ARG A 154 73.45 50.63 -62.27
CA ARG A 154 73.30 50.46 -63.74
C ARG A 154 73.43 51.79 -64.46
N SER A 155 72.71 52.82 -64.00
CA SER A 155 72.79 54.19 -64.55
C SER A 155 74.21 54.75 -64.50
N LEU A 156 74.89 54.62 -63.35
CA LEU A 156 76.28 55.07 -63.18
C LEU A 156 77.22 54.33 -64.14
N LYS A 157 77.08 53.00 -64.29
CA LYS A 157 77.86 52.22 -65.27
C LYS A 157 77.58 52.63 -66.72
N GLU A 158 76.34 52.96 -67.07
CA GLU A 158 76.05 53.52 -68.40
C GLU A 158 76.70 54.90 -68.60
N THR A 159 76.71 55.77 -67.59
CA THR A 159 77.42 57.06 -67.70
C THR A 159 78.94 56.90 -67.78
N MET A 160 79.51 55.92 -67.07
CA MET A 160 80.93 55.55 -67.14
C MET A 160 81.27 55.02 -68.54
N ASN A 161 80.50 54.07 -69.08
CA ASN A 161 80.71 53.54 -70.43
C ASN A 161 80.59 54.66 -71.50
N ARG A 162 79.68 55.62 -71.32
CA ARG A 162 79.58 56.81 -72.19
C ARG A 162 80.83 57.69 -72.08
N ALA A 163 81.36 57.91 -70.87
CA ALA A 163 82.59 58.67 -70.66
C ALA A 163 83.83 57.95 -71.27
N GLU A 164 83.96 56.64 -71.08
CA GLU A 164 85.05 55.85 -71.69
C GLU A 164 84.97 55.85 -73.23
N SER A 165 83.75 55.88 -73.80
CA SER A 165 83.56 56.05 -75.25
C SER A 165 84.00 57.41 -75.82
N LEU A 166 84.26 58.41 -74.96
CA LEU A 166 84.88 59.69 -75.35
C LEU A 166 86.42 59.69 -75.21
N VAL A 167 87.02 58.68 -74.57
CA VAL A 167 88.46 58.68 -74.21
C VAL A 167 89.30 57.75 -75.09
N ASN A 168 88.73 56.64 -75.60
CA ASN A 168 89.45 55.70 -76.47
C ASN A 168 89.49 56.12 -77.95
N GLY A 169 90.20 57.22 -78.24
CA GLY A 169 90.35 57.75 -79.60
C GLY A 169 91.60 58.61 -79.83
N GLY A 170 92.77 57.97 -79.94
CA GLY A 170 94.03 58.65 -80.29
C GLY A 170 95.17 57.66 -80.53
N SER A 171 95.74 57.66 -81.74
CA SER A 171 96.61 56.58 -82.23
C SER A 171 97.93 57.08 -82.82
N HIS A 172 98.95 56.20 -82.77
CA HIS A 172 100.05 56.10 -83.74
C HIS A 172 101.18 57.16 -83.68
N VAL A 173 102.42 56.69 -83.72
CA VAL A 173 103.46 57.06 -84.71
C VAL A 173 104.67 56.11 -84.53
N GLU A 174 105.29 55.71 -85.63
CA GLU A 174 106.35 54.70 -85.71
C GLU A 174 107.76 55.33 -85.55
N THR A 175 108.81 54.50 -85.44
CA THR A 175 109.93 54.40 -86.42
C THR A 175 111.17 53.68 -85.85
N ASN A 176 111.96 53.09 -86.76
CA ASN A 176 113.31 52.52 -86.57
C ASN A 176 113.36 51.18 -85.79
N GLY A 177 114.00 50.12 -86.30
CA GLY A 177 114.86 49.97 -87.47
C GLY A 177 116.32 49.72 -87.08
N SER A 178 116.78 48.48 -87.20
CA SER A 178 118.12 47.97 -86.85
C SER A 178 118.45 47.84 -85.35
N SER A 179 117.51 48.10 -84.42
CA SER A 179 117.54 47.52 -83.06
C SER A 179 116.71 46.23 -82.97
N ASP A 180 115.98 45.93 -84.04
CA ASP A 180 114.84 45.01 -84.11
C ASP A 180 115.19 43.57 -83.72
N LEU A 181 116.43 43.10 -83.99
CA LEU A 181 116.85 41.74 -83.65
C LEU A 181 117.12 41.54 -82.14
N ILE A 182 117.35 42.62 -81.39
CA ILE A 182 117.46 42.58 -79.92
C ILE A 182 116.09 42.83 -79.31
N GLN A 183 115.37 43.83 -79.82
CA GLN A 183 114.01 44.14 -79.36
C GLN A 183 113.05 42.95 -79.57
N ALA A 184 113.07 42.30 -80.73
CA ALA A 184 112.27 41.10 -80.99
C ALA A 184 112.72 39.88 -80.15
N LYS A 185 113.97 39.84 -79.65
CA LYS A 185 114.39 38.78 -78.71
C LYS A 185 113.86 39.03 -77.29
N GLU A 186 113.86 40.29 -76.86
CA GLU A 186 113.25 40.72 -75.61
C GLU A 186 111.73 40.48 -75.66
N GLU A 187 111.08 40.87 -76.77
CA GLU A 187 109.67 40.62 -77.07
C GLU A 187 109.34 39.13 -77.12
N ILE A 188 110.13 38.30 -77.80
CA ILE A 188 109.98 36.82 -77.77
C ILE A 188 110.16 36.26 -76.35
N MET A 189 110.97 36.88 -75.49
CA MET A 189 111.10 36.49 -74.08
C MET A 189 109.87 36.89 -73.26
N VAL A 190 109.35 38.11 -73.47
CA VAL A 190 108.09 38.59 -72.87
C VAL A 190 106.92 37.70 -73.30
N LEU A 191 106.70 37.52 -74.61
CA LEU A 191 105.67 36.66 -75.18
C LEU A 191 105.75 35.20 -74.70
N ARG A 192 106.97 34.67 -74.45
CA ARG A 192 107.14 33.32 -73.85
C ARG A 192 106.78 33.27 -72.37
N ASN A 193 106.97 34.36 -71.63
CA ASN A 193 106.56 34.45 -70.23
C ASN A 193 105.06 34.70 -70.13
N GLU A 194 104.49 35.54 -70.99
CA GLU A 194 103.04 35.73 -71.16
C GLU A 194 102.34 34.43 -71.57
N LEU A 195 102.89 33.67 -72.52
CA LEU A 195 102.35 32.36 -72.91
C LEU A 195 102.34 31.37 -71.72
N LYS A 196 103.40 31.34 -70.89
CA LYS A 196 103.42 30.53 -69.67
C LYS A 196 102.40 31.00 -68.64
N LEU A 197 102.21 32.31 -68.49
CA LEU A 197 101.20 32.89 -67.60
C LEU A 197 99.79 32.62 -68.12
N ALA A 198 99.57 32.65 -69.43
CA ALA A 198 98.31 32.32 -70.09
C ALA A 198 97.97 30.83 -69.93
N MET A 199 98.92 29.92 -70.19
CA MET A 199 98.74 28.48 -69.91
C MET A 199 98.47 28.23 -68.40
N GLY A 200 99.22 28.90 -67.51
CA GLY A 200 98.99 28.83 -66.07
C GLY A 200 97.69 29.48 -65.59
N ALA A 201 97.06 30.33 -66.40
CA ALA A 201 95.73 30.88 -66.17
C ALA A 201 94.64 29.97 -66.78
N GLU A 202 94.90 29.34 -67.93
CA GLU A 202 94.05 28.32 -68.55
C GLU A 202 93.90 27.10 -67.64
N GLU A 203 95.00 26.58 -67.08
CA GLU A 203 94.95 25.47 -66.10
C GLU A 203 94.14 25.82 -64.84
N LYS A 204 94.21 27.08 -64.38
CA LYS A 204 93.39 27.56 -63.25
C LYS A 204 91.93 27.73 -63.63
N SER A 205 91.66 28.26 -64.82
CA SER A 205 90.30 28.41 -65.37
C SER A 205 89.64 27.06 -65.60
N LYS A 206 90.41 26.07 -66.08
CA LYS A 206 89.95 24.69 -66.22
C LYS A 206 89.63 24.07 -64.86
N LYS A 207 90.50 24.20 -63.86
CA LYS A 207 90.21 23.72 -62.48
C LYS A 207 88.95 24.37 -61.94
N ALA A 208 88.80 25.69 -62.05
CA ALA A 208 87.60 26.40 -61.63
C ALA A 208 86.34 25.96 -62.41
N MET A 209 86.46 25.53 -63.68
CA MET A 209 85.38 24.96 -64.47
C MET A 209 85.03 23.52 -64.07
N ASP A 210 86.04 22.70 -63.74
CA ASP A 210 85.87 21.34 -63.23
C ASP A 210 85.23 21.37 -61.82
N ASP A 211 85.69 22.26 -60.94
CA ASP A 211 85.12 22.52 -59.61
C ASP A 211 83.67 23.02 -59.71
N LEU A 212 83.38 23.96 -60.62
CA LEU A 212 82.01 24.40 -60.92
C LEU A 212 81.14 23.26 -61.45
N ALA A 213 81.69 22.37 -62.28
CA ALA A 213 80.97 21.20 -62.79
C ALA A 213 80.72 20.12 -61.72
N ILE A 214 81.52 20.09 -60.64
CA ILE A 214 81.24 19.28 -59.45
C ILE A 214 80.11 19.94 -58.64
N ALA A 215 80.25 21.22 -58.28
CA ALA A 215 79.25 21.95 -57.51
C ALA A 215 77.86 21.96 -58.18
N LEU A 216 77.80 22.09 -59.52
CA LEU A 216 76.54 22.00 -60.27
C LEU A 216 75.92 20.60 -60.24
N LYS A 217 76.73 19.53 -60.20
CA LYS A 217 76.23 18.15 -60.03
C LYS A 217 75.69 17.95 -58.62
N GLU A 218 76.44 18.39 -57.60
CA GLU A 218 76.04 18.31 -56.19
C GLU A 218 74.70 19.02 -55.98
N VAL A 219 74.59 20.30 -56.35
CA VAL A 219 73.35 21.08 -56.31
C VAL A 219 72.21 20.42 -57.09
N THR A 220 72.49 19.80 -58.25
CA THR A 220 71.48 19.05 -59.01
C THR A 220 71.01 17.80 -58.26
N THR A 221 71.91 17.06 -57.63
CA THR A 221 71.55 15.87 -56.83
C THR A 221 70.82 16.22 -55.56
N GLU A 222 71.22 17.27 -54.84
CA GLU A 222 70.51 17.78 -53.66
C GLU A 222 69.13 18.29 -54.03
N ALA A 223 69.00 19.09 -55.10
CA ALA A 223 67.70 19.57 -55.58
C ALA A 223 66.77 18.42 -56.00
N ASN A 224 67.30 17.28 -56.45
CA ASN A 224 66.49 16.10 -56.76
C ASN A 224 66.13 15.29 -55.50
N GLN A 225 67.06 15.12 -54.54
CA GLN A 225 66.74 14.52 -53.22
C GLN A 225 65.70 15.34 -52.44
N VAL A 226 65.73 16.68 -52.53
CA VAL A 226 64.74 17.56 -51.90
C VAL A 226 63.36 17.40 -52.56
N LYS A 227 63.28 17.24 -53.89
CA LYS A 227 62.01 16.92 -54.58
C LYS A 227 61.47 15.54 -54.16
N GLU A 228 62.34 14.54 -54.03
CA GLU A 228 61.93 13.20 -53.58
C GLU A 228 61.38 13.23 -52.15
N ARG A 229 62.08 13.90 -51.23
CA ARG A 229 61.60 14.13 -49.86
C ARG A 229 60.30 14.95 -49.81
N LEU A 230 60.13 15.92 -50.70
CA LEU A 230 58.88 16.68 -50.83
C LEU A 230 57.72 15.78 -51.24
N LEU A 231 57.88 14.97 -52.29
CA LEU A 231 56.85 14.03 -52.77
C LEU A 231 56.46 12.99 -51.70
N ILE A 232 57.44 12.51 -50.92
CA ILE A 232 57.18 11.63 -49.77
C ILE A 232 56.33 12.37 -48.73
N ALA A 233 56.74 13.56 -48.29
CA ALA A 233 56.01 14.35 -47.30
C ALA A 233 54.61 14.79 -47.76
N GLU A 234 54.43 15.07 -49.05
CA GLU A 234 53.11 15.34 -49.65
C GLU A 234 52.21 14.09 -49.58
N SER A 235 52.75 12.90 -49.88
CA SER A 235 51.99 11.64 -49.78
C SER A 235 51.66 11.26 -48.32
N GLU A 236 52.56 11.52 -47.37
CA GLU A 236 52.32 11.34 -45.94
C GLU A 236 51.23 12.29 -45.43
N LEU A 237 51.26 13.56 -45.86
CA LEU A 237 50.24 14.56 -45.52
C LEU A 237 48.85 14.16 -46.01
N ASP A 238 48.71 13.69 -47.25
CA ASP A 238 47.42 13.24 -47.78
C ASP A 238 46.94 11.92 -47.14
N ASN A 239 47.85 11.01 -46.76
CA ASN A 239 47.49 9.83 -45.96
C ASN A 239 46.92 10.23 -44.59
N VAL A 240 47.62 11.10 -43.84
CA VAL A 240 47.16 11.64 -42.55
C VAL A 240 45.82 12.39 -42.70
N ARG A 241 45.60 13.08 -43.83
CA ARG A 241 44.35 13.76 -44.14
C ARG A 241 43.18 12.79 -44.35
N VAL A 242 43.42 11.66 -45.02
CA VAL A 242 42.43 10.58 -45.19
C VAL A 242 42.12 9.91 -43.85
N GLU A 243 43.13 9.64 -43.01
CA GLU A 243 42.94 9.09 -41.66
C GLU A 243 42.17 10.03 -40.74
N ALA A 244 42.49 11.33 -40.76
CA ALA A 244 41.75 12.35 -40.01
C ALA A 244 40.28 12.41 -40.45
N GLN A 245 39.99 12.31 -41.75
CA GLN A 245 38.62 12.31 -42.26
C GLN A 245 37.88 10.98 -41.96
N ARG A 246 38.59 9.84 -41.91
CA ARG A 246 38.05 8.55 -41.44
C ARG A 246 37.65 8.63 -39.97
N SER A 247 38.56 9.08 -39.10
CA SER A 247 38.31 9.26 -37.66
C SER A 247 37.16 10.23 -37.40
N LYS A 248 37.10 11.34 -38.14
CA LYS A 248 35.97 12.30 -38.10
C LYS A 248 34.63 11.69 -38.49
N ASN A 249 34.60 10.78 -39.46
CA ASN A 249 33.37 10.05 -39.83
C ASN A 249 32.99 9.00 -38.77
N GLN A 250 33.97 8.32 -38.16
CA GLN A 250 33.71 7.39 -37.06
C GLN A 250 33.16 8.12 -35.82
N LEU A 251 33.72 9.27 -35.46
CA LEU A 251 33.21 10.11 -34.37
C LEU A 251 31.77 10.57 -34.62
N LYS A 252 31.43 10.98 -35.84
CA LYS A 252 30.04 11.31 -36.22
C LYS A 252 29.09 10.14 -36.06
N SER A 253 29.45 8.95 -36.58
CA SER A 253 28.60 7.77 -36.45
C SER A 253 28.44 7.33 -34.99
N MET A 254 29.46 7.49 -34.16
CA MET A 254 29.33 7.26 -32.71
C MET A 254 28.42 8.28 -32.03
N GLU A 255 28.53 9.57 -32.36
CA GLU A 255 27.66 10.64 -31.86
C GLU A 255 26.19 10.40 -32.26
N GLU A 256 25.92 10.05 -33.53
CA GLU A 256 24.60 9.68 -34.04
C GLU A 256 24.02 8.47 -33.28
N ASN A 257 24.84 7.45 -32.98
CA ASN A 257 24.43 6.30 -32.15
C ASN A 257 24.16 6.68 -30.68
N TYR A 258 24.95 7.59 -30.09
CA TYR A 258 24.72 8.08 -28.73
C TYR A 258 23.43 8.91 -28.62
N GLN A 259 23.13 9.73 -29.63
CA GLN A 259 21.88 10.50 -29.71
C GLN A 259 20.67 9.57 -29.83
N ALA A 260 20.71 8.57 -30.72
CA ALA A 260 19.65 7.56 -30.83
C ALA A 260 19.44 6.75 -29.53
N ALA A 261 20.51 6.41 -28.81
CA ALA A 261 20.42 5.75 -27.51
C ALA A 261 19.85 6.66 -26.39
N LEU A 262 20.08 7.98 -26.48
CA LEU A 262 19.48 8.96 -25.58
C LEU A 262 17.98 9.11 -25.85
N GLU A 263 17.58 9.23 -27.13
CA GLU A 263 16.18 9.27 -27.55
C GLU A 263 15.42 8.01 -27.12
N GLU A 264 16.01 6.81 -27.28
CA GLU A 264 15.40 5.58 -26.75
C GLU A 264 15.32 5.58 -25.21
N SER A 265 16.33 6.10 -24.51
CA SER A 265 16.27 6.25 -23.05
C SER A 265 15.16 7.18 -22.60
N GLU A 266 14.88 8.26 -23.33
CA GLU A 266 13.77 9.18 -23.03
C GLU A 266 12.41 8.57 -23.39
N ARG A 267 12.31 7.87 -24.52
CA ARG A 267 11.11 7.11 -24.89
C ARG A 267 10.76 6.06 -23.83
N LEU A 268 11.74 5.31 -23.33
CA LEU A 268 11.54 4.30 -22.29
C LEU A 268 11.19 4.89 -20.91
N LYS A 269 11.57 6.14 -20.62
CA LYS A 269 11.08 6.87 -19.43
C LYS A 269 9.61 7.25 -19.60
N PHE A 270 9.22 7.74 -20.78
CA PHE A 270 7.82 8.03 -21.07
C PHE A 270 6.93 6.77 -21.00
N ASP A 271 7.37 5.66 -21.61
CA ASP A 271 6.71 4.35 -21.52
C ASP A 271 6.52 3.91 -20.05
N LEU A 272 7.50 4.21 -19.17
CA LEU A 272 7.45 3.92 -17.73
C LEU A 272 6.49 4.84 -16.96
N ASP A 273 6.49 6.14 -17.23
CA ASP A 273 5.59 7.11 -16.58
C ASP A 273 4.12 6.89 -17.00
N GLU A 274 3.87 6.52 -18.27
CA GLU A 274 2.56 6.04 -18.72
C GLU A 274 2.15 4.75 -18.00
N ALA A 275 3.07 3.78 -17.87
CA ALA A 275 2.81 2.54 -17.13
C ALA A 275 2.51 2.80 -15.63
N ILE A 276 3.22 3.72 -14.98
CA ILE A 276 3.00 4.12 -13.57
C ILE A 276 1.63 4.77 -13.42
N THR A 277 1.30 5.78 -14.23
CA THR A 277 -0.01 6.45 -14.17
C THR A 277 -1.17 5.49 -14.47
N ALA A 278 -1.00 4.58 -15.42
CA ALA A 278 -1.96 3.51 -15.72
C ALA A 278 -2.02 2.38 -14.67
N TRP A 279 -1.06 2.29 -13.73
CA TRP A 279 -1.14 1.42 -12.56
C TRP A 279 -1.83 2.13 -11.39
N ASN A 280 -1.47 3.38 -11.11
CA ASN A 280 -2.10 4.21 -10.07
C ASN A 280 -3.62 4.30 -10.30
N ALA A 281 -4.06 4.56 -11.54
CA ALA A 281 -5.47 4.61 -11.89
C ALA A 281 -6.23 3.27 -11.67
N LYS A 282 -5.53 2.12 -11.68
CA LYS A 282 -6.10 0.82 -11.32
C LYS A 282 -6.14 0.64 -9.81
N GLU A 283 -5.10 1.07 -9.11
CA GLU A 283 -5.04 1.06 -7.64
C GLU A 283 -6.15 1.91 -7.03
N ASP A 284 -6.36 3.14 -7.52
CA ASP A 284 -7.49 4.00 -7.16
C ASP A 284 -8.84 3.28 -7.37
N GLY A 285 -9.02 2.63 -8.52
CA GLY A 285 -10.22 1.84 -8.81
C GLY A 285 -10.45 0.66 -7.87
N PHE A 286 -9.39 -0.07 -7.49
CA PHE A 286 -9.46 -1.14 -6.48
C PHE A 286 -9.75 -0.59 -5.08
N ILE A 287 -9.13 0.53 -4.71
CA ILE A 287 -9.34 1.23 -3.44
C ILE A 287 -10.79 1.69 -3.33
N ASP A 288 -11.39 2.23 -4.40
CA ASP A 288 -12.80 2.65 -4.39
C ASP A 288 -13.76 1.46 -4.34
N CYS A 289 -13.48 0.36 -5.05
CA CYS A 289 -14.23 -0.89 -4.88
C CYS A 289 -14.16 -1.41 -3.43
N MET A 290 -13.00 -1.32 -2.79
CA MET A 290 -12.80 -1.71 -1.40
C MET A 290 -13.63 -0.82 -0.46
N LYS A 291 -13.54 0.52 -0.57
CA LYS A 291 -14.36 1.48 0.21
C LYS A 291 -15.86 1.20 0.10
N VAL A 292 -16.35 0.90 -1.11
CA VAL A 292 -17.76 0.55 -1.33
C VAL A 292 -18.11 -0.72 -0.57
N SER A 293 -17.30 -1.79 -0.70
CA SER A 293 -17.55 -3.06 0.00
C SER A 293 -17.48 -2.94 1.53
N GLU A 294 -16.59 -2.11 2.07
CA GLU A 294 -16.52 -1.81 3.51
C GLU A 294 -17.74 -1.02 3.99
N GLY A 295 -18.21 -0.07 3.17
CA GLY A 295 -19.45 0.67 3.43
C GLY A 295 -20.69 -0.22 3.39
N GLU A 296 -20.75 -1.20 2.49
CA GLU A 296 -21.82 -2.20 2.41
C GLU A 296 -21.77 -3.20 3.58
N MET A 297 -20.60 -3.71 3.93
CA MET A 297 -20.40 -4.53 5.12
C MET A 297 -20.82 -3.78 6.39
N SER A 298 -20.51 -2.49 6.49
CA SER A 298 -20.91 -1.64 7.62
C SER A 298 -22.43 -1.45 7.71
N LYS A 299 -23.12 -1.24 6.57
CA LYS A 299 -24.59 -1.19 6.51
C LYS A 299 -25.20 -2.54 6.94
N ALA A 300 -24.68 -3.65 6.42
CA ALA A 300 -25.19 -4.99 6.71
C ALA A 300 -25.02 -5.38 8.19
N ARG A 301 -23.91 -4.99 8.84
CA ARG A 301 -23.73 -5.14 10.29
C ARG A 301 -24.78 -4.34 11.07
N LEU A 302 -24.95 -3.06 10.74
CA LEU A 302 -25.93 -2.17 11.39
C LEU A 302 -27.39 -2.62 11.20
N GLU A 303 -27.72 -3.29 10.09
CA GLU A 303 -29.01 -3.96 9.91
C GLU A 303 -29.13 -5.23 10.76
N ASN A 304 -28.07 -6.03 10.85
CA ASN A 304 -28.02 -7.21 11.72
C ASN A 304 -28.23 -6.85 13.19
N ASP A 305 -27.56 -5.80 13.67
CA ASP A 305 -27.71 -5.27 15.04
C ASP A 305 -29.17 -4.86 15.32
N LYS A 306 -29.82 -4.15 14.38
CA LYS A 306 -31.25 -3.80 14.48
C LYS A 306 -32.16 -5.03 14.50
N LEU A 307 -31.84 -6.06 13.72
CA LEU A 307 -32.60 -7.31 13.72
C LEU A 307 -32.42 -8.06 15.05
N ILE A 308 -31.21 -8.11 15.61
CA ILE A 308 -30.92 -8.68 16.94
C ILE A 308 -31.68 -7.91 18.04
N ASP A 309 -31.69 -6.57 17.97
CA ASP A 309 -32.46 -5.70 18.88
C ASP A 309 -33.97 -5.97 18.80
N SER A 310 -34.53 -6.03 17.59
CA SER A 310 -35.94 -6.36 17.40
C SER A 310 -36.29 -7.76 17.92
N GLN A 311 -35.41 -8.74 17.72
CA GLN A 311 -35.59 -10.09 18.23
C GLN A 311 -35.45 -10.16 19.76
N ARG A 312 -34.63 -9.29 20.38
CA ARG A 312 -34.59 -9.13 21.85
C ARG A 312 -35.93 -8.61 22.37
N ILE A 313 -36.47 -7.56 21.77
CA ILE A 313 -37.77 -6.97 22.17
C ILE A 313 -38.88 -8.02 22.05
N VAL A 314 -38.99 -8.70 20.91
CA VAL A 314 -40.00 -9.77 20.70
C VAL A 314 -39.82 -10.93 21.69
N ARG A 315 -38.59 -11.29 22.07
CA ARG A 315 -38.33 -12.29 23.13
C ARG A 315 -38.77 -11.80 24.51
N GLU A 316 -38.56 -10.53 24.83
CA GLU A 316 -38.98 -9.91 26.11
C GLU A 316 -40.50 -9.78 26.21
N GLU A 317 -41.18 -9.38 25.14
CA GLU A 317 -42.65 -9.34 25.04
C GLU A 317 -43.26 -10.74 25.15
N ASN A 318 -42.64 -11.74 24.51
CA ASN A 318 -43.06 -13.14 24.67
C ASN A 318 -42.89 -13.65 26.11
N ALA A 319 -41.90 -13.17 26.88
CA ALA A 319 -41.79 -13.49 28.30
C ALA A 319 -42.93 -12.85 29.10
N LYS A 320 -43.15 -11.53 28.93
CA LYS A 320 -44.25 -10.79 29.57
C LYS A 320 -45.62 -11.42 29.30
N LEU A 321 -45.91 -11.80 28.05
CA LEU A 321 -47.16 -12.46 27.67
C LEU A 321 -47.31 -13.86 28.31
N ARG A 322 -46.22 -14.63 28.46
CA ARG A 322 -46.25 -15.91 29.17
C ARG A 322 -46.51 -15.73 30.66
N ASP A 323 -45.98 -14.68 31.28
CA ASP A 323 -46.20 -14.42 32.70
C ASP A 323 -47.61 -13.90 33.00
N ILE A 324 -48.16 -13.03 32.13
CA ILE A 324 -49.58 -12.66 32.14
C ILE A 324 -50.47 -13.90 31.97
N LEU A 325 -50.13 -14.82 31.06
CA LEU A 325 -50.89 -16.05 30.86
C LEU A 325 -50.83 -16.98 32.09
N LYS A 326 -49.67 -17.12 32.75
CA LYS A 326 -49.56 -17.85 34.04
C LYS A 326 -50.46 -17.23 35.10
N GLN A 327 -50.44 -15.90 35.22
CA GLN A 327 -51.28 -15.18 36.18
C GLN A 327 -52.77 -15.44 35.91
N ALA A 328 -53.23 -15.28 34.66
CA ALA A 328 -54.62 -15.54 34.28
C ALA A 328 -55.05 -17.01 34.52
N VAL A 329 -54.16 -17.98 34.31
CA VAL A 329 -54.41 -19.40 34.63
C VAL A 329 -54.52 -19.63 36.14
N ASN A 330 -53.66 -19.00 36.94
CA ASN A 330 -53.71 -19.10 38.40
C ASN A 330 -55.00 -18.45 38.95
N GLU A 331 -55.35 -17.26 38.48
CA GLU A 331 -56.61 -16.57 38.82
C GLU A 331 -57.83 -17.40 38.43
N ALA A 332 -57.82 -18.03 37.24
CA ALA A 332 -58.87 -18.94 36.82
C ALA A 332 -58.97 -20.22 37.69
N SER A 333 -57.85 -20.72 38.25
CA SER A 333 -57.88 -21.82 39.22
C SER A 333 -58.55 -21.39 40.53
N VAL A 334 -58.17 -20.24 41.08
CA VAL A 334 -58.78 -19.68 42.30
C VAL A 334 -60.28 -19.41 42.10
N VAL A 335 -60.70 -18.90 40.93
CA VAL A 335 -62.13 -18.74 40.59
C VAL A 335 -62.84 -20.10 40.48
N LYS A 336 -62.20 -21.13 39.92
CA LYS A 336 -62.77 -22.49 39.87
C LYS A 336 -62.91 -23.10 41.28
N GLU A 337 -61.91 -22.94 42.13
CA GLU A 337 -61.88 -23.46 43.51
C GLU A 337 -62.94 -22.77 44.39
N THR A 338 -63.04 -21.44 44.34
CA THR A 338 -64.09 -20.70 45.05
C THR A 338 -65.50 -21.00 44.54
N LEU A 339 -65.67 -21.21 43.23
CA LEU A 339 -66.95 -21.64 42.66
C LEU A 339 -67.34 -23.06 43.11
N GLU A 340 -66.37 -23.96 43.29
CA GLU A 340 -66.62 -25.31 43.82
C GLU A 340 -66.97 -25.29 45.31
N ILE A 341 -66.35 -24.42 46.12
CA ILE A 341 -66.78 -24.16 47.51
C ILE A 341 -68.24 -23.69 47.54
N VAL A 342 -68.59 -22.69 46.72
CA VAL A 342 -69.97 -22.17 46.63
C VAL A 342 -70.96 -23.23 46.16
N ARG A 343 -70.57 -24.18 45.28
CA ARG A 343 -71.41 -25.34 44.93
C ARG A 343 -71.66 -26.26 46.12
N ASN A 344 -70.62 -26.61 46.85
CA ASN A 344 -70.69 -27.52 47.99
C ASN A 344 -71.54 -26.92 49.14
N GLU A 345 -71.38 -25.63 49.40
CA GLU A 345 -72.24 -24.86 50.30
C GLU A 345 -73.69 -24.82 49.82
N ASN A 346 -73.93 -24.65 48.51
CA ASN A 346 -75.27 -24.63 47.93
C ASN A 346 -75.98 -26.01 48.02
N SER A 347 -75.27 -27.12 47.84
CA SER A 347 -75.81 -28.46 48.12
C SER A 347 -76.10 -28.64 49.61
N HIS A 348 -75.16 -28.29 50.49
CA HIS A 348 -75.36 -28.43 51.94
C HIS A 348 -76.58 -27.63 52.44
N LEU A 349 -76.78 -26.40 51.93
CA LEU A 349 -77.96 -25.59 52.24
C LEU A 349 -79.26 -26.21 51.68
N LYS A 350 -79.23 -26.87 50.52
CA LYS A 350 -80.40 -27.62 49.99
C LYS A 350 -80.72 -28.84 50.85
N ASP A 351 -79.71 -29.58 51.28
CA ASP A 351 -79.88 -30.75 52.14
C ASP A 351 -80.48 -30.32 53.50
N MET A 352 -79.96 -29.23 54.09
CA MET A 352 -80.56 -28.60 55.29
C MET A 352 -82.00 -28.13 55.07
N ILE A 353 -82.33 -27.55 53.91
CA ILE A 353 -83.72 -27.16 53.59
C ILE A 353 -84.60 -28.41 53.51
N ALA A 354 -84.18 -29.45 52.81
CA ALA A 354 -84.92 -30.71 52.72
C ALA A 354 -85.11 -31.38 54.09
N GLU A 355 -84.12 -31.33 54.99
CA GLU A 355 -84.28 -31.77 56.39
C GLU A 355 -85.37 -30.96 57.12
N LYS A 356 -85.40 -29.63 56.97
CA LYS A 356 -86.42 -28.78 57.62
C LYS A 356 -87.81 -28.98 57.00
N GLU A 357 -87.91 -29.18 55.69
CA GLU A 357 -89.16 -29.50 55.01
C GLU A 357 -89.71 -30.87 55.46
N ASN A 358 -88.86 -31.89 55.56
CA ASN A 358 -89.24 -33.20 56.10
C ASN A 358 -89.67 -33.12 57.57
N ALA A 359 -88.95 -32.36 58.40
CA ALA A 359 -89.33 -32.14 59.80
C ALA A 359 -90.67 -31.39 59.93
N LEU A 360 -90.91 -30.38 59.11
CA LEU A 360 -92.17 -29.62 59.06
C LEU A 360 -93.33 -30.50 58.57
N GLN A 361 -93.11 -31.33 57.54
CA GLN A 361 -94.09 -32.27 57.04
C GLN A 361 -94.43 -33.35 58.08
N LYS A 362 -93.46 -33.81 58.87
CA LYS A 362 -93.71 -34.68 60.02
C LYS A 362 -94.55 -33.98 61.09
N ILE A 363 -94.18 -32.77 61.52
CA ILE A 363 -94.95 -31.98 62.50
C ILE A 363 -96.39 -31.76 62.02
N LYS A 364 -96.60 -31.56 60.71
CA LYS A 364 -97.93 -31.46 60.10
C LYS A 364 -98.72 -32.78 60.15
N GLN A 365 -98.07 -33.91 59.92
CA GLN A 365 -98.69 -35.23 60.07
C GLN A 365 -99.05 -35.54 61.53
N ASP A 366 -98.14 -35.23 62.46
CA ASP A 366 -98.35 -35.36 63.91
C ASP A 366 -99.51 -34.45 64.37
N TYR A 367 -99.62 -33.22 63.83
CA TYR A 367 -100.73 -32.30 64.09
C TYR A 367 -102.08 -32.79 63.57
N GLU A 368 -102.17 -33.27 62.32
CA GLU A 368 -103.43 -33.83 61.80
C GLU A 368 -103.81 -35.12 62.56
N SER A 369 -102.84 -35.91 63.00
CA SER A 369 -103.07 -37.09 63.86
C SER A 369 -103.60 -36.69 65.24
N LEU A 370 -103.03 -35.63 65.85
CA LEU A 370 -103.50 -35.05 67.10
C LEU A 370 -104.92 -34.48 66.98
N LYS A 371 -105.23 -33.82 65.86
CA LYS A 371 -106.56 -33.27 65.56
C LYS A 371 -107.61 -34.35 65.34
N VAL A 372 -107.23 -35.51 64.78
CA VAL A 372 -108.09 -36.70 64.71
C VAL A 372 -108.30 -37.32 66.10
N SER A 373 -107.27 -37.40 66.95
CA SER A 373 -107.42 -37.91 68.32
C SER A 373 -108.17 -36.93 69.25
N GLU A 374 -108.04 -35.62 69.03
CA GLU A 374 -108.86 -34.58 69.66
C GLU A 374 -110.33 -34.74 69.26
N ALA A 375 -110.63 -34.89 67.97
CA ALA A 375 -111.99 -35.14 67.50
C ALA A 375 -112.58 -36.43 68.08
N ALA A 376 -111.77 -37.49 68.22
CA ALA A 376 -112.18 -38.74 68.87
C ALA A 376 -112.42 -38.58 70.39
N ALA A 377 -111.57 -37.80 71.09
CA ALA A 377 -111.73 -37.50 72.51
C ALA A 377 -112.93 -36.57 72.78
N LEU A 378 -113.19 -35.60 71.91
CA LEU A 378 -114.42 -34.80 71.93
C LEU A 378 -115.64 -35.67 71.62
N GLY A 379 -115.51 -36.67 70.75
CA GLY A 379 -116.51 -37.72 70.52
C GLY A 379 -116.85 -38.47 71.80
N SER A 380 -115.87 -39.09 72.45
CA SER A 380 -116.10 -39.87 73.68
C SER A 380 -116.52 -39.01 74.88
N VAL A 381 -116.09 -37.75 74.98
CA VAL A 381 -116.62 -36.79 75.97
C VAL A 381 -118.09 -36.47 75.70
N ASN A 382 -118.51 -36.34 74.43
CA ASN A 382 -119.92 -36.16 74.08
C ASN A 382 -120.75 -37.45 74.30
N GLU A 383 -120.17 -38.64 74.09
CA GLU A 383 -120.81 -39.92 74.45
C GLU A 383 -120.98 -40.05 75.97
N LEU A 384 -119.95 -39.75 76.77
CA LEU A 384 -120.02 -39.72 78.24
C LEU A 384 -121.04 -38.70 78.74
N LYS A 385 -121.15 -37.54 78.10
CA LYS A 385 -122.20 -36.54 78.35
C LYS A 385 -123.59 -37.07 77.95
N GLY A 386 -123.67 -37.90 76.90
CA GLY A 386 -124.88 -38.64 76.52
C GLY A 386 -125.26 -39.71 77.54
N PHE A 387 -124.30 -40.49 78.06
CA PHE A 387 -124.53 -41.44 79.15
C PHE A 387 -124.94 -40.74 80.45
N LEU A 388 -124.39 -39.56 80.76
CA LEU A 388 -124.84 -38.73 81.88
C LEU A 388 -126.29 -38.23 81.68
N ALA A 389 -126.65 -37.79 80.46
CA ALA A 389 -128.02 -37.41 80.13
C ALA A 389 -129.00 -38.61 80.18
N ALA A 390 -128.56 -39.80 79.77
CA ALA A 390 -129.36 -41.02 79.83
C ALA A 390 -129.54 -41.54 81.27
N THR A 391 -128.50 -41.49 82.11
CA THR A 391 -128.57 -41.89 83.52
C THR A 391 -129.28 -40.90 84.42
N THR A 392 -129.46 -39.64 83.99
CA THR A 392 -130.30 -38.64 84.68
C THR A 392 -131.78 -38.69 84.27
N SER A 393 -132.19 -39.69 83.47
CA SER A 393 -133.56 -39.81 82.93
C SER A 393 -134.58 -40.51 83.85
N THR A 394 -134.43 -40.39 85.17
CA THR A 394 -135.51 -40.68 86.16
C THR A 394 -135.41 -39.71 87.34
N GLY A 395 -136.34 -38.75 87.44
CA GLY A 395 -136.44 -37.79 88.55
C GLY A 395 -136.33 -36.34 88.10
N ASP A 396 -137.47 -35.64 88.08
CA ASP A 396 -137.63 -34.32 87.44
C ASP A 396 -136.83 -33.14 88.03
N SER A 397 -136.16 -32.43 87.11
CA SER A 397 -136.36 -31.00 86.82
C SER A 397 -136.33 -29.96 87.96
N THR A 398 -135.32 -29.09 87.91
CA THR A 398 -135.49 -27.63 88.13
C THR A 398 -134.54 -26.88 87.18
N ARG A 399 -135.00 -25.80 86.53
CA ARG A 399 -134.34 -25.13 85.39
C ARG A 399 -134.04 -23.65 85.64
N ILE A 400 -132.77 -23.24 85.48
CA ILE A 400 -132.29 -21.89 85.12
C ILE A 400 -130.95 -22.14 84.36
N SER A 401 -130.69 -21.87 83.07
CA SER A 401 -131.17 -20.90 82.05
C SER A 401 -130.60 -19.48 82.22
N THR A 402 -129.71 -18.96 81.37
CA THR A 402 -129.18 -19.42 80.05
C THR A 402 -127.74 -18.82 79.84
N ALA A 403 -127.02 -18.81 78.71
CA ALA A 403 -127.33 -18.90 77.27
C ALA A 403 -126.21 -19.55 76.43
N PHE A 404 -126.50 -19.80 75.15
CA PHE A 404 -125.63 -20.40 74.14
C PHE A 404 -125.59 -19.46 72.94
N GLU A 405 -124.42 -19.13 72.38
CA GLU A 405 -124.36 -18.72 70.96
C GLU A 405 -122.98 -18.97 70.32
N SER A 406 -122.98 -19.20 69.01
CA SER A 406 -121.78 -19.47 68.22
C SER A 406 -121.70 -18.50 67.03
N ARG A 407 -120.81 -17.50 67.11
CA ARG A 407 -120.46 -16.54 66.06
C ARG A 407 -119.27 -15.69 66.54
N SER A 408 -118.44 -15.08 65.69
CA SER A 408 -118.39 -15.10 64.22
C SER A 408 -116.96 -14.91 63.71
N PHE A 409 -116.73 -15.32 62.46
CA PHE A 409 -115.55 -14.98 61.67
C PHE A 409 -115.53 -13.47 61.35
N ARG A 410 -114.51 -12.74 61.82
CA ARG A 410 -113.97 -11.48 61.24
C ARG A 410 -112.51 -11.38 61.69
N GLN A 411 -111.51 -11.55 60.82
CA GLN A 411 -111.12 -10.65 59.72
C GLN A 411 -110.82 -9.22 60.19
N THR A 412 -109.62 -9.01 60.73
CA THR A 412 -108.93 -7.71 60.72
C THR A 412 -108.12 -7.58 59.43
N ARG A 413 -108.46 -6.59 58.58
CA ARG A 413 -107.78 -6.33 57.30
C ARG A 413 -107.65 -4.82 57.04
N ALA A 414 -106.62 -4.21 57.62
CA ALA A 414 -106.10 -2.86 57.37
C ALA A 414 -104.84 -2.69 58.25
N ALA A 415 -103.79 -1.93 57.90
CA ALA A 415 -103.38 -1.32 56.64
C ALA A 415 -101.83 -1.44 56.56
N VAL A 416 -101.22 -1.62 55.39
CA VAL A 416 -100.59 -0.53 54.59
C VAL A 416 -100.03 0.62 55.44
N ASN A 417 -98.70 0.57 55.62
CA ASN A 417 -97.67 1.61 55.77
C ASN A 417 -96.38 0.80 56.07
N ASP A 418 -95.29 0.78 55.31
CA ASP A 418 -94.67 1.79 54.45
C ASP A 418 -94.13 3.02 55.20
N ASP A 419 -93.07 2.83 55.99
CA ASP A 419 -91.98 3.81 56.07
C ASP A 419 -90.63 3.17 56.48
N LYS A 420 -89.61 3.48 55.67
CA LYS A 420 -88.14 3.68 55.90
C LYS A 420 -87.33 3.01 57.04
N VAL A 421 -86.01 3.22 56.91
CA VAL A 421 -84.90 2.99 57.87
C VAL A 421 -84.42 1.52 57.90
N ASN A 422 -83.15 1.18 57.64
CA ASN A 422 -81.99 1.99 57.24
C ASN A 422 -81.11 1.24 56.21
N LYS A 423 -80.65 1.90 55.16
CA LYS A 423 -79.60 1.39 54.24
C LYS A 423 -78.43 2.38 54.17
N SER A 424 -77.56 2.31 55.17
CA SER A 424 -76.32 3.10 55.21
C SER A 424 -75.27 2.55 54.26
N SER A 425 -75.15 3.16 53.08
CA SER A 425 -74.19 2.76 52.04
C SER A 425 -72.83 3.49 52.13
N THR A 426 -71.73 2.74 52.13
CA THR A 426 -70.42 3.19 51.63
C THR A 426 -69.79 2.03 50.85
N LYS A 427 -69.93 1.98 49.52
CA LYS A 427 -69.22 2.78 48.48
C LYS A 427 -67.83 2.21 48.15
N PHE A 428 -67.73 1.58 46.98
CA PHE A 428 -66.69 1.88 46.01
C PHE A 428 -67.33 2.18 44.65
N LEU A 429 -66.64 2.93 43.79
CA LEU A 429 -67.29 3.66 42.70
C LEU A 429 -67.42 2.84 41.41
N SER A 430 -68.52 3.08 40.71
CA SER A 430 -68.68 2.86 39.28
C SER A 430 -69.31 4.13 38.71
N ASP A 431 -68.70 4.77 37.72
CA ASP A 431 -69.28 5.92 37.04
C ASP A 431 -68.73 6.06 35.61
N ARG A 432 -69.66 6.16 34.63
CA ARG A 432 -69.44 6.34 33.18
C ARG A 432 -68.63 5.21 32.48
N TRP A 433 -68.78 4.98 31.17
CA TRP A 433 -69.21 5.88 30.09
C TRP A 433 -70.34 5.32 29.18
N LYS A 434 -71.09 6.25 28.57
CA LYS A 434 -71.81 6.03 27.31
C LYS A 434 -70.79 6.05 26.16
N GLY A 435 -70.98 5.23 25.13
CA GLY A 435 -70.09 5.22 23.96
C GLY A 435 -70.46 6.24 22.89
N GLU A 436 -69.46 6.68 22.14
CA GLU A 436 -69.59 7.28 20.80
C GLU A 436 -68.32 6.93 19.98
N ASN A 437 -68.43 6.84 18.66
CA ASN A 437 -67.32 6.41 17.78
C ASN A 437 -66.41 7.60 17.42
N PRO A 438 -65.14 7.32 17.07
CA PRO A 438 -64.78 7.60 15.68
C PRO A 438 -64.01 6.46 14.98
N LYS A 439 -64.03 6.52 13.63
CA LYS A 439 -63.32 5.60 12.72
C LYS A 439 -61.80 5.76 12.84
N ILE A 440 -61.06 4.65 12.81
CA ILE A 440 -59.79 4.53 12.06
C ILE A 440 -59.86 3.25 11.22
N GLN A 441 -59.24 3.26 10.03
CA GLN A 441 -59.37 2.21 9.02
C GLN A 441 -58.18 1.23 9.00
N ASN A 442 -58.46 0.00 8.56
CA ASN A 442 -57.59 -0.88 7.76
C ASN A 442 -56.16 -1.19 8.26
N GLY A 443 -56.02 -2.26 9.06
CA GLY A 443 -54.75 -2.98 9.28
C GLY A 443 -54.80 -4.39 8.66
N ARG A 444 -54.12 -4.58 7.52
CA ARG A 444 -54.21 -5.78 6.66
C ARG A 444 -53.77 -7.07 7.38
N ARG A 445 -54.67 -8.05 7.53
CA ARG A 445 -54.31 -9.41 7.98
C ARG A 445 -53.65 -10.20 6.84
N HIS A 446 -52.57 -10.91 7.15
CA HIS A 446 -52.14 -12.10 6.42
C HIS A 446 -52.06 -13.27 7.42
N SER A 447 -52.63 -14.41 7.05
CA SER A 447 -52.78 -15.56 7.96
C SER A 447 -51.70 -16.60 7.70
N ILE A 448 -50.91 -16.88 8.73
CA ILE A 448 -50.28 -18.19 8.95
C ILE A 448 -51.30 -19.00 9.78
N GLY A 449 -51.61 -20.26 9.52
CA GLY A 449 -51.17 -21.16 8.43
C GLY A 449 -51.14 -22.60 8.96
N GLU A 450 -51.75 -23.56 8.25
CA GLU A 450 -51.79 -24.98 8.64
C GLU A 450 -51.72 -25.94 7.44
N PRO A 451 -51.33 -27.23 7.62
CA PRO A 451 -50.68 -28.02 6.56
C PRO A 451 -51.55 -29.13 5.93
N GLY A 452 -51.24 -29.51 4.69
CA GLY A 452 -51.98 -30.57 3.99
C GLY A 452 -51.34 -31.18 2.74
N LYS A 453 -50.45 -32.16 2.93
CA LYS A 453 -50.21 -33.34 2.05
C LYS A 453 -50.11 -33.09 0.53
N PHE A 454 -48.88 -32.91 0.04
CA PHE A 454 -48.57 -33.16 -1.38
C PHE A 454 -48.75 -34.65 -1.74
N LYS A 455 -49.38 -34.94 -2.89
CA LYS A 455 -49.37 -36.25 -3.53
C LYS A 455 -49.32 -36.03 -5.04
N GLY A 456 -48.32 -36.58 -5.72
CA GLY A 456 -48.03 -36.28 -7.13
C GLY A 456 -49.01 -36.92 -8.13
N PRO A 457 -49.10 -36.39 -9.36
CA PRO A 457 -49.91 -36.96 -10.44
C PRO A 457 -49.21 -38.17 -11.10
N ALA A 458 -49.97 -38.94 -11.87
CA ALA A 458 -49.46 -39.99 -12.76
C ALA A 458 -50.09 -39.85 -14.15
N PHE A 459 -49.23 -39.96 -15.17
CA PHE A 459 -49.46 -40.27 -16.60
C PHE A 459 -50.84 -40.04 -17.24
N ASP A 460 -50.80 -39.35 -18.39
CA ASP A 460 -50.99 -40.05 -19.66
C ASP A 460 -49.93 -39.58 -20.70
N SER A 461 -49.97 -40.17 -21.89
CA SER A 461 -48.97 -40.20 -22.97
C SER A 461 -49.14 -38.99 -23.93
N THR A 462 -48.23 -38.63 -24.84
CA THR A 462 -47.43 -39.45 -25.79
C THR A 462 -46.12 -38.78 -26.26
N GLU A 463 -45.25 -39.60 -26.86
CA GLU A 463 -44.07 -39.27 -27.70
C GLU A 463 -42.79 -38.70 -27.04
N SER A 464 -41.68 -39.08 -27.68
CA SER A 464 -40.25 -39.03 -27.30
C SER A 464 -39.45 -39.53 -28.54
N PRO A 465 -38.10 -39.46 -28.65
CA PRO A 465 -37.07 -39.03 -27.69
C PRO A 465 -36.25 -37.84 -28.30
N GLU A 466 -34.99 -37.44 -27.99
CA GLU A 466 -33.80 -38.11 -27.44
C GLU A 466 -32.93 -37.26 -26.49
N TYR A 467 -32.01 -37.99 -25.87
CA TYR A 467 -30.95 -37.74 -24.90
C TYR A 467 -30.01 -36.54 -25.22
N GLU A 468 -29.12 -36.07 -24.34
CA GLU A 468 -28.45 -36.79 -23.24
C GLU A 468 -28.10 -35.88 -22.03
N ARG A 469 -27.83 -36.49 -20.88
CA ARG A 469 -27.43 -35.78 -19.65
C ARG A 469 -26.59 -36.71 -18.77
N ASP A 470 -25.37 -36.32 -18.42
CA ASP A 470 -24.55 -37.03 -17.43
C ASP A 470 -24.33 -36.19 -16.16
N ARG A 471 -23.92 -36.87 -15.08
CA ARG A 471 -23.70 -36.32 -13.73
C ARG A 471 -22.24 -36.53 -13.32
N MET A 472 -21.72 -35.64 -12.48
CA MET A 472 -21.37 -35.99 -11.09
C MET A 472 -20.73 -34.80 -10.38
N PHE A 473 -21.32 -34.37 -9.26
CA PHE A 473 -20.61 -33.60 -8.24
C PHE A 473 -19.96 -34.59 -7.26
N ALA A 474 -18.68 -34.39 -6.95
CA ALA A 474 -17.97 -35.12 -5.90
C ALA A 474 -17.35 -34.14 -4.91
N SER A 475 -17.51 -34.41 -3.61
CA SER A 475 -17.04 -33.54 -2.53
C SER A 475 -15.52 -33.54 -2.41
N ILE A 476 -14.92 -32.37 -2.16
CA ILE A 476 -13.51 -32.26 -1.79
C ILE A 476 -13.41 -31.83 -0.31
N SER A 477 -13.27 -32.83 0.55
CA SER A 477 -12.94 -32.67 1.97
C SER A 477 -11.94 -33.76 2.35
N ASN A 478 -10.92 -33.40 3.14
CA ASN A 478 -9.74 -34.20 3.52
C ASN A 478 -8.65 -34.34 2.43
N ILE A 479 -7.61 -33.51 2.50
CA ILE A 479 -6.22 -34.01 2.60
C ILE A 479 -5.53 -33.19 3.71
N SER A 480 -5.08 -33.87 4.76
CA SER A 480 -4.28 -33.27 5.83
C SER A 480 -3.24 -34.29 6.32
N ASP A 481 -2.43 -34.81 5.39
CA ASP A 481 -1.44 -35.85 5.71
C ASP A 481 -0.28 -35.88 4.69
N TRP A 482 0.74 -35.02 4.89
CA TRP A 482 2.05 -35.12 4.24
C TRP A 482 3.14 -34.96 5.29
N LYS A 483 3.76 -36.09 5.68
CA LYS A 483 4.79 -36.16 6.73
C LYS A 483 6.11 -35.56 6.29
N VAL A 484 6.82 -34.97 7.27
CA VAL A 484 8.24 -34.63 7.17
C VAL A 484 9.09 -35.92 7.11
N PRO A 485 10.01 -36.07 6.15
CA PRO A 485 11.08 -37.06 6.20
C PRO A 485 12.33 -36.47 6.89
N SER A 486 12.86 -37.17 7.91
CA SER A 486 14.13 -36.79 8.57
C SER A 486 14.86 -38.01 9.16
N SER A 487 16.03 -38.33 8.60
CA SER A 487 17.07 -39.25 9.08
C SER A 487 18.36 -38.93 8.30
N ILE A 488 19.54 -38.55 8.85
CA ILE A 488 20.39 -39.14 9.92
C ILE A 488 20.99 -40.49 9.44
N VAL A 489 22.28 -40.87 9.61
CA VAL A 489 23.47 -40.44 10.42
C VAL A 489 24.74 -41.07 9.78
N THR A 490 26.04 -40.69 9.87
CA THR A 490 26.85 -39.42 9.96
C THR A 490 28.12 -39.61 9.07
N ASP A 491 29.14 -38.73 8.99
CA ASP A 491 30.40 -38.64 9.80
C ASP A 491 31.35 -37.65 9.06
N ASP A 492 32.46 -37.10 9.58
CA ASP A 492 32.82 -36.57 10.91
C ASP A 492 34.09 -35.66 10.79
N THR A 493 34.37 -34.82 11.80
CA THR A 493 35.65 -34.13 12.14
C THR A 493 36.50 -33.47 11.03
N GLY A 494 36.73 -32.15 11.14
CA GLY A 494 37.60 -31.41 10.21
C GLY A 494 37.93 -29.95 10.56
N THR A 495 38.27 -29.66 11.82
CA THR A 495 38.60 -28.29 12.27
C THR A 495 39.90 -27.76 11.67
N LEU A 496 39.88 -26.55 11.08
CA LEU A 496 40.92 -25.54 11.29
C LEU A 496 40.47 -24.14 10.84
N SER A 497 41.00 -23.12 11.51
CA SER A 497 40.86 -21.70 11.17
C SER A 497 42.24 -21.16 10.82
N LEU A 498 42.37 -20.43 9.71
CA LEU A 498 43.31 -19.31 9.67
C LEU A 498 42.92 -18.21 8.68
N ASP A 499 43.39 -17.03 9.05
CA ASP A 499 43.30 -15.69 8.47
C ASP A 499 44.14 -15.50 7.19
N GLY A 500 43.87 -14.42 6.44
CA GLY A 500 44.76 -13.73 5.51
C GLY A 500 45.32 -14.48 4.27
N TYR A 501 45.11 -13.91 3.07
CA TYR A 501 46.06 -12.92 2.52
C TYR A 501 45.61 -12.41 1.14
N ASP A 502 45.81 -11.12 0.87
CA ASP A 502 45.86 -10.59 -0.49
C ASP A 502 47.21 -10.94 -1.13
N HIS A 503 47.19 -11.36 -2.40
CA HIS A 503 48.33 -11.18 -3.28
C HIS A 503 47.90 -10.68 -4.66
N LEU A 504 48.24 -9.41 -4.92
CA LEU A 504 48.42 -8.93 -6.28
C LEU A 504 49.70 -9.56 -6.81
N ASP A 505 49.68 -10.06 -8.04
CA ASP A 505 50.91 -10.24 -8.79
C ASP A 505 50.72 -9.78 -10.23
N VAL A 506 51.71 -9.07 -10.76
CA VAL A 506 51.63 -8.37 -12.05
C VAL A 506 52.70 -8.93 -12.98
N ALA A 507 52.28 -9.74 -13.94
CA ALA A 507 53.13 -10.21 -15.02
C ALA A 507 52.39 -10.14 -16.35
N ASN A 508 52.76 -9.17 -17.19
CA ASN A 508 52.44 -9.24 -18.62
C ASN A 508 53.15 -10.44 -19.23
N ASN A 509 52.46 -11.17 -20.12
CA ASN A 509 53.09 -11.52 -21.39
C ASN A 509 52.04 -11.69 -22.49
N LEU A 510 52.48 -11.36 -23.70
CA LEU A 510 51.72 -11.46 -24.94
C LEU A 510 51.84 -12.87 -25.50
N ASP A 511 50.73 -13.50 -25.88
CA ASP A 511 50.75 -14.40 -27.04
C ASP A 511 49.36 -14.46 -27.72
N VAL A 512 49.34 -14.94 -28.96
CA VAL A 512 48.18 -14.97 -29.86
C VAL A 512 48.04 -16.37 -30.44
N MET A 513 46.88 -17.03 -30.25
CA MET A 513 46.27 -17.91 -31.27
C MET A 513 44.87 -18.42 -30.86
N GLU A 514 44.09 -18.80 -31.87
CA GLU A 514 42.83 -19.57 -31.77
C GLU A 514 43.15 -21.04 -31.36
N HIS A 515 42.29 -21.84 -30.73
CA HIS A 515 40.96 -22.24 -31.23
C HIS A 515 40.08 -22.90 -30.15
N ASP A 516 38.76 -22.76 -30.36
CA ASP A 516 37.67 -23.73 -30.14
C ASP A 516 37.50 -24.66 -28.91
N SER A 517 36.21 -24.81 -28.59
CA SER A 517 35.56 -26.01 -28.03
C SER A 517 35.89 -26.48 -26.59
N ILE A 518 35.07 -26.02 -25.63
CA ILE A 518 34.39 -26.84 -24.60
C ILE A 518 33.37 -25.94 -23.87
N THR A 519 32.05 -26.15 -24.08
CA THR A 519 30.95 -25.69 -23.17
C THR A 519 29.50 -26.04 -23.61
N SER A 520 29.28 -26.68 -24.78
CA SER A 520 27.95 -27.01 -25.36
C SER A 520 26.85 -27.40 -24.36
N ASP A 521 27.13 -28.34 -23.45
CA ASP A 521 26.06 -29.09 -22.79
C ASP A 521 25.43 -28.39 -21.58
N LYS A 522 26.02 -27.30 -21.09
CA LYS A 522 25.38 -26.46 -20.05
C LYS A 522 24.24 -25.59 -20.61
N GLN A 523 24.19 -25.31 -21.92
CA GLN A 523 23.10 -24.53 -22.52
C GLN A 523 21.84 -25.34 -22.86
N LYS A 524 22.00 -26.62 -23.27
CA LYS A 524 20.88 -27.46 -23.74
C LYS A 524 19.74 -27.55 -22.71
N LYS A 525 20.07 -27.72 -21.43
CA LYS A 525 19.08 -27.81 -20.32
C LYS A 525 18.29 -26.50 -20.08
N LYS A 526 18.88 -25.32 -20.33
CA LYS A 526 18.16 -24.03 -20.18
C LYS A 526 17.13 -23.83 -21.31
N LYS A 527 17.46 -24.14 -22.56
CA LYS A 527 16.54 -23.96 -23.71
C LYS A 527 15.25 -24.78 -23.57
N THR A 528 15.29 -25.98 -22.98
CA THR A 528 14.09 -26.81 -22.76
C THR A 528 13.12 -26.20 -21.74
N MET A 529 13.63 -25.55 -20.68
CA MET A 529 12.79 -24.92 -19.65
C MET A 529 12.05 -23.71 -20.19
N PHE A 530 12.74 -22.81 -20.91
CA PHE A 530 12.09 -21.64 -21.53
C PHE A 530 11.06 -22.03 -22.59
N ARG A 531 11.30 -23.09 -23.39
CA ARG A 531 10.29 -23.60 -24.34
C ARG A 531 9.01 -24.07 -23.64
N LYS A 532 9.12 -24.83 -22.54
CA LYS A 532 7.96 -25.28 -21.75
C LYS A 532 7.19 -24.11 -21.11
N PHE A 533 7.90 -23.08 -20.64
CA PHE A 533 7.27 -21.89 -20.07
C PHE A 533 6.52 -21.07 -21.14
N GLY A 534 7.10 -20.92 -22.33
CA GLY A 534 6.46 -20.23 -23.46
C GLY A 534 5.20 -20.92 -23.99
N GLU A 535 5.16 -22.25 -24.02
CA GLU A 535 3.93 -23.00 -24.35
C GLU A 535 2.83 -22.78 -23.31
N MET A 536 3.18 -22.79 -22.02
CA MET A 536 2.22 -22.65 -20.91
C MET A 536 1.53 -21.27 -20.91
N ILE A 537 2.25 -20.21 -21.31
CA ILE A 537 1.67 -18.87 -21.54
C ILE A 537 0.73 -18.91 -22.76
N ARG A 538 1.19 -19.45 -23.90
CA ARG A 538 0.43 -19.44 -25.17
C ARG A 538 -0.87 -20.27 -25.10
N ARG A 539 -0.94 -21.30 -24.26
CA ARG A 539 -2.18 -22.08 -24.06
C ARG A 539 -3.24 -21.36 -23.22
N ARG A 540 -2.89 -20.28 -22.49
CA ARG A 540 -3.84 -19.51 -21.67
C ARG A 540 -4.51 -18.34 -22.43
N SER A 541 -4.11 -18.06 -23.67
CA SER A 541 -4.65 -16.96 -24.49
C SER A 541 -5.80 -17.36 -25.43
N PHE A 542 -6.33 -18.57 -25.33
CA PHE A 542 -7.39 -19.10 -26.20
C PHE A 542 -8.55 -19.74 -25.42
N HIS A 543 -9.06 -19.04 -24.42
CA HIS A 543 -10.43 -19.23 -23.91
C HIS A 543 -11.17 -17.89 -24.04
N LYS A 544 -12.28 -17.92 -24.78
CA LYS A 544 -13.23 -16.82 -25.02
C LYS A 544 -14.63 -17.42 -25.01
#